data_AF-A0A2E4HS51-F1
#
_entry.id   AF-A0A2E4HS51-F1
#
_cell.length_a   1.000
_cell.length_b   1.000
_cell.length_c   1.000
_cell.angle_alpha   90.00
_cell.angle_beta   90.00
_cell.angle_gamma   90.00
#
_symmetry.space_group_name_H-M   'P 1'
#
loop_
_entity.id
_entity.type
_entity.pdbx_description
1 polymer ?
#
loop_
_entity_poly.entity_id
_entity_poly.type
_entity_poly.pdbx_seq_one_letter_code
_entity_poly.pdbx_strand_id
1 'polypeptide(L)'
;MKKILFLLIIPTLSLSLNAHQDIEIKKCLDISEPEKRLSCFDTLFLNISQDEPEKVTETLKLEINKNIEKEDVSDSGQVIKPQKEDEEIIEDQRQEITSLKRKIKNISNNKDNTTNNNSSFNSVIVSVEYRQSKFRFKLDNGQIWQLTDSGIRARLKKGQTIKIEPGGMRSFFLVNSKGRFRAKQIK
;
A
#
# COMPACT_ATOMS: atom_id res chain seq x y z
N MET A 1 43.68 -47.29 24.50
CA MET A 1 44.91 -46.50 24.49
C MET A 1 44.82 -45.47 23.38
N LYS A 2 45.02 -44.19 23.74
CA LYS A 2 44.99 -43.00 22.88
C LYS A 2 45.79 -43.18 21.59
N LYS A 3 45.27 -42.71 20.46
CA LYS A 3 45.97 -41.75 19.58
C LYS A 3 44.94 -40.83 18.92
N ILE A 4 44.81 -39.66 19.52
CA ILE A 4 44.15 -38.47 18.99
C ILE A 4 45.03 -37.98 17.84
N LEU A 5 44.51 -37.98 16.62
CA LEU A 5 45.04 -37.19 15.51
C LEU A 5 44.00 -36.12 15.21
N PHE A 6 43.99 -35.07 16.04
CA PHE A 6 43.17 -33.88 15.81
C PHE A 6 43.87 -33.06 14.73
N LEU A 7 43.43 -33.28 13.49
CA LEU A 7 43.94 -32.57 12.32
C LEU A 7 43.32 -31.16 12.34
N LEU A 8 44.21 -30.17 12.44
CA LEU A 8 43.97 -28.73 12.28
C LEU A 8 42.94 -28.44 11.18
N ILE A 9 41.79 -27.91 11.56
CA ILE A 9 40.90 -27.17 10.65
C ILE A 9 40.64 -25.83 11.33
N ILE A 10 41.48 -24.85 10.99
CA ILE A 10 41.19 -23.43 11.18
C ILE A 10 40.45 -23.01 9.90
N PRO A 11 39.14 -22.75 9.91
CA PRO A 11 38.56 -21.86 8.93
C PRO A 11 38.79 -20.44 9.47
N THR A 12 39.74 -19.77 8.84
CA THR A 12 39.94 -18.32 8.94
C THR A 12 38.60 -17.63 8.78
N LEU A 13 38.17 -16.95 9.85
CA LEU A 13 37.06 -16.01 9.82
C LEU A 13 37.49 -14.84 8.93
N SER A 14 37.16 -14.91 7.64
CA SER A 14 37.30 -13.78 6.73
C SER A 14 36.28 -12.72 7.15
N LEU A 15 36.72 -11.75 7.93
CA LEU A 15 36.04 -10.47 8.10
C LEU A 15 36.03 -9.79 6.73
N SER A 16 34.91 -9.86 6.00
CA SER A 16 34.67 -8.99 4.86
C SER A 16 34.43 -7.56 5.37
N LEU A 17 35.46 -6.72 5.25
CA LEU A 17 35.33 -5.27 5.43
C LEU A 17 34.61 -4.69 4.21
N ASN A 18 33.28 -4.70 4.19
CA ASN A 18 32.51 -3.90 3.24
C ASN A 18 32.22 -2.52 3.85
N ALA A 19 33.25 -1.68 3.92
CA ALA A 19 33.13 -0.26 4.25
C ALA A 19 33.40 0.58 2.98
N HIS A 20 32.55 0.44 1.96
CA HIS A 20 32.68 1.22 0.72
C HIS A 20 31.51 2.19 0.48
N GLN A 21 30.36 2.00 1.15
CA GLN A 21 29.17 2.83 0.89
C GLN A 21 29.22 4.22 1.56
N ASP A 22 29.91 4.37 2.69
CA ASP A 22 29.91 5.63 3.44
C ASP A 22 30.68 6.76 2.73
N ILE A 23 31.64 6.42 1.87
CA ILE A 23 32.47 7.40 1.15
C ILE A 23 31.66 8.04 0.01
N GLU A 24 30.79 7.28 -0.65
CA GLU A 24 30.01 7.76 -1.79
C GLU A 24 28.86 8.67 -1.37
N ILE A 25 28.22 8.35 -0.25
CA ILE A 25 27.16 9.18 0.34
C ILE A 25 27.72 10.55 0.77
N LYS A 26 28.92 10.57 1.38
CA LYS A 26 29.57 11.82 1.79
C LYS A 26 29.88 12.74 0.60
N LYS A 27 30.31 12.18 -0.53
CA LYS A 27 30.56 12.97 -1.76
C LYS A 27 29.31 13.68 -2.26
N CYS A 28 28.13 13.07 -2.16
CA CYS A 28 26.88 13.75 -2.54
C CYS A 28 26.46 14.81 -1.50
N LEU A 29 26.74 14.61 -0.22
CA LEU A 29 26.41 15.58 0.84
C LEU A 29 27.19 16.90 0.70
N ASP A 30 28.44 16.83 0.24
CA ASP A 30 29.32 18.00 0.09
C ASP A 30 28.95 18.89 -1.12
N ILE A 31 27.96 18.50 -1.94
CA ILE A 31 27.48 19.29 -3.07
C ILE A 31 26.57 20.43 -2.59
N SER A 32 26.99 21.67 -2.86
CA SER A 32 26.25 22.88 -2.45
C SER A 32 24.98 23.14 -3.28
N GLU A 33 24.99 22.80 -4.57
CA GLU A 33 23.86 23.07 -5.49
C GLU A 33 22.79 21.96 -5.39
N PRO A 34 21.52 22.31 -5.09
CA PRO A 34 20.51 21.33 -4.70
C PRO A 34 20.11 20.36 -5.82
N GLU A 35 20.01 20.84 -7.06
CA GLU A 35 19.64 19.99 -8.21
C GLU A 35 20.74 18.96 -8.52
N LYS A 36 22.00 19.38 -8.44
CA LYS A 36 23.16 18.49 -8.64
C LYS A 36 23.31 17.48 -7.51
N ARG A 37 23.03 17.91 -6.27
CA ARG A 37 23.03 17.02 -5.11
C ARG A 37 21.96 15.93 -5.24
N LEU A 38 20.76 16.30 -5.67
CA LEU A 38 19.67 15.34 -5.88
C LEU A 38 20.04 14.31 -6.95
N SER A 39 20.53 14.78 -8.10
CA SER A 39 20.98 13.91 -9.20
C SER A 39 22.11 12.96 -8.78
N CYS A 40 23.02 13.40 -7.90
CA CYS A 40 24.07 12.56 -7.31
C CYS A 40 23.49 11.38 -6.52
N PHE A 41 22.51 11.63 -5.65
CA PHE A 41 21.86 10.57 -4.89
C PHE A 41 21.10 9.60 -5.79
N ASP A 42 20.33 10.12 -6.75
CA ASP A 42 19.56 9.28 -7.68
C ASP A 42 20.47 8.31 -8.44
N THR A 43 21.65 8.78 -8.87
CA THR A 43 22.65 7.94 -9.55
C THR A 43 23.22 6.86 -8.64
N LEU A 44 23.49 7.17 -7.36
CA LEU A 44 23.96 6.18 -6.39
C LEU A 44 22.92 5.06 -6.18
N PHE A 45 21.64 5.41 -6.03
CA PHE A 45 20.58 4.41 -5.83
C PHE A 45 20.34 3.53 -7.06
N LEU A 46 20.50 4.07 -8.27
CA LEU A 46 20.38 3.30 -9.51
C LEU A 46 21.51 2.29 -9.68
N ASN A 47 22.73 2.63 -9.25
CA ASN A 47 23.90 1.74 -9.35
C ASN A 47 23.88 0.59 -8.32
N ILE A 48 23.22 0.77 -7.17
CA ILE A 48 23.08 -0.26 -6.13
C ILE A 48 22.18 -1.43 -6.57
N SER A 49 21.34 -1.24 -7.60
CA SER A 49 20.37 -2.26 -8.06
C SER A 49 20.96 -3.33 -9.01
N GLN A 50 22.28 -3.32 -9.29
CA GLN A 50 22.90 -4.28 -10.21
C GLN A 50 23.46 -5.56 -9.55
N ASP A 51 23.42 -5.68 -8.22
CA ASP A 51 23.71 -6.95 -7.53
C ASP A 51 22.40 -7.60 -7.03
N GLU A 52 22.12 -8.82 -7.50
CA GLU A 52 20.90 -9.60 -7.19
C GLU A 52 20.71 -9.87 -5.67
N PRO A 53 19.47 -10.21 -5.25
CA PRO A 53 18.99 -9.94 -3.90
C PRO A 53 19.30 -11.07 -2.91
N GLU A 54 20.03 -10.76 -1.85
CA GLU A 54 19.97 -11.57 -0.63
C GLU A 54 19.01 -10.95 0.38
N LYS A 55 17.87 -11.63 0.50
CA LYS A 55 16.87 -11.59 1.56
C LYS A 55 17.40 -11.13 2.92
N VAL A 56 16.98 -9.95 3.37
CA VAL A 56 16.99 -9.59 4.81
C VAL A 56 15.59 -9.16 5.23
N THR A 57 14.79 -10.17 5.57
CA THR A 57 13.63 -10.05 6.44
C THR A 57 14.08 -9.73 7.86
N GLU A 58 13.36 -8.80 8.50
CA GLU A 58 13.24 -8.61 9.95
C GLU A 58 14.54 -8.42 10.75
N THR A 59 14.83 -7.18 11.11
CA THR A 59 14.81 -6.71 12.50
C THR A 59 15.32 -5.28 12.51
N LEU A 60 14.47 -4.34 12.90
CA LEU A 60 14.81 -3.07 13.57
C LEU A 60 13.49 -2.45 14.03
N LYS A 61 12.83 -3.15 14.98
CA LYS A 61 12.07 -2.43 16.00
C LYS A 61 13.11 -1.71 16.83
N LEU A 62 13.15 -0.38 16.75
CA LEU A 62 13.78 0.41 17.80
C LEU A 62 12.73 1.35 18.39
N GLU A 63 12.55 1.10 19.68
CA GLU A 63 11.59 1.72 20.57
C GLU A 63 11.86 3.22 20.66
N ILE A 64 10.79 4.00 20.52
CA ILE A 64 10.79 5.43 20.78
C ILE A 64 10.89 5.60 22.31
N ASN A 65 12.11 5.66 22.81
CA ASN A 65 12.37 6.13 24.17
C ASN A 65 12.51 7.66 24.13
N LYS A 66 11.40 8.28 24.51
CA LYS A 66 11.22 9.68 24.86
C LYS A 66 12.16 10.04 26.01
N ASN A 67 13.27 10.73 25.72
CA ASN A 67 13.94 11.67 26.62
C ASN A 67 15.05 12.40 25.84
N ILE A 68 14.78 13.65 25.48
CA ILE A 68 15.86 14.62 25.23
C ILE A 68 15.55 15.80 26.15
N GLU A 69 16.34 15.86 27.22
CA GLU A 69 16.51 17.02 28.08
C GLU A 69 17.03 18.20 27.25
N LYS A 70 16.62 19.39 27.67
CA LYS A 70 17.10 20.66 27.13
C LYS A 70 18.53 20.86 27.62
N GLU A 71 19.47 21.07 26.71
CA GLU A 71 20.69 21.83 27.02
C GLU A 71 21.09 22.70 25.82
N ASP A 72 21.27 23.98 26.15
CA ASP A 72 21.80 25.10 25.36
C ASP A 72 23.22 24.82 24.86
N VAL A 73 23.55 25.21 23.62
CA VAL A 73 24.79 25.97 23.31
C VAL A 73 24.57 26.80 22.04
N SER A 74 24.94 28.08 22.18
CA SER A 74 24.87 29.20 21.27
C SER A 74 26.02 29.27 20.23
N ASP A 75 25.72 29.95 19.13
CA ASP A 75 26.55 30.96 18.44
C ASP A 75 27.13 30.67 17.03
N SER A 76 26.74 31.60 16.15
CA SER A 76 27.38 32.13 14.94
C SER A 76 27.18 31.46 13.57
N GLY A 77 26.33 32.11 12.76
CA GLY A 77 26.33 31.98 11.30
C GLY A 77 25.09 32.49 10.57
N GLN A 78 24.92 33.83 10.52
CA GLN A 78 24.06 34.61 9.61
C GLN A 78 22.52 34.50 9.71
N VAL A 79 21.95 35.53 10.33
CA VAL A 79 20.55 35.95 10.16
C VAL A 79 20.38 36.51 8.74
N ILE A 80 19.81 35.72 7.84
CA ILE A 80 19.15 36.29 6.65
C ILE A 80 17.77 36.74 7.14
N LYS A 81 17.59 38.06 7.24
CA LYS A 81 16.30 38.70 7.48
C LYS A 81 15.39 38.34 6.29
N PRO A 82 14.22 37.70 6.48
CA PRO A 82 13.32 37.41 5.37
C PRO A 82 12.93 38.70 4.67
N GLN A 83 13.16 38.78 3.36
CA GLN A 83 12.53 39.79 2.51
C GLN A 83 11.04 39.47 2.46
N LYS A 84 10.19 40.48 2.61
CA LYS A 84 8.72 40.38 2.63
C LYS A 84 8.10 39.58 1.48
N GLU A 85 8.82 39.43 0.38
CA GLU A 85 8.40 38.70 -0.81
C GLU A 85 8.45 37.17 -0.61
N ASP A 86 9.36 36.66 0.23
CA ASP A 86 9.50 35.21 0.47
C ASP A 86 8.39 34.66 1.39
N GLU A 87 7.85 35.48 2.28
CA GLU A 87 6.73 35.10 3.16
C GLU A 87 5.40 35.00 2.41
N GLU A 88 5.18 35.87 1.42
CA GLU A 88 3.97 35.87 0.58
C GLU A 88 3.96 34.66 -0.39
N ILE A 89 5.11 34.34 -0.99
CA ILE A 89 5.29 33.17 -1.87
C ILE A 89 5.05 31.85 -1.11
N ILE A 90 5.45 31.76 0.15
CA ILE A 90 5.27 30.58 1.00
C ILE A 90 3.80 30.39 1.40
N GLU A 91 3.05 31.48 1.62
CA GLU A 91 1.65 31.40 2.03
C GLU A 91 0.72 31.04 0.87
N ASP A 92 0.96 31.61 -0.32
CA ASP A 92 0.17 31.29 -1.52
C ASP A 92 0.33 29.81 -1.93
N GLN A 93 1.56 29.29 -1.87
CA GLN A 93 1.82 27.86 -2.08
C GLN A 93 1.11 26.97 -1.05
N ARG A 94 1.05 27.39 0.23
CA ARG A 94 0.30 26.65 1.27
C ARG A 94 -1.20 26.64 0.99
N GLN A 95 -1.76 27.75 0.51
CA GLN A 95 -3.18 27.82 0.16
C GLN A 95 -3.51 26.91 -1.02
N GLU A 96 -2.66 26.88 -2.04
CA GLU A 96 -2.82 26.01 -3.21
C GLU A 96 -2.75 24.53 -2.82
N ILE A 97 -1.73 24.14 -2.04
CA ILE A 97 -1.58 22.77 -1.51
C ILE A 97 -2.82 22.37 -0.68
N THR A 98 -3.33 23.28 0.15
CA THR A 98 -4.52 23.02 0.96
C THR A 98 -5.77 22.86 0.08
N SER A 99 -5.91 23.67 -0.96
CA SER A 99 -7.00 23.57 -1.93
C SER A 99 -6.96 22.25 -2.72
N LEU A 100 -5.77 21.83 -3.16
CA LEU A 100 -5.52 20.58 -3.87
C LEU A 100 -5.82 19.38 -2.98
N LYS A 101 -5.38 19.42 -1.71
CA LYS A 101 -5.68 18.36 -0.72
C LYS A 101 -7.18 18.22 -0.49
N ARG A 102 -7.94 19.33 -0.41
CA ARG A 102 -9.41 19.29 -0.34
C ARG A 102 -10.02 18.70 -1.62
N LYS A 103 -9.52 19.09 -2.80
CA LYS A 103 -10.00 18.56 -4.09
C LYS A 103 -9.76 17.05 -4.22
N ILE A 104 -8.57 16.57 -3.83
CA ILE A 104 -8.23 15.14 -3.80
C ILE A 104 -9.12 14.39 -2.80
N LYS A 105 -9.35 14.94 -1.61
CA LYS A 105 -10.26 14.35 -0.61
C LYS A 105 -11.69 14.23 -1.14
N ASN A 106 -12.18 15.27 -1.82
CA ASN A 106 -13.51 15.26 -2.43
C ASN A 106 -13.61 14.24 -3.58
N ILE A 107 -12.58 14.17 -4.44
CA ILE A 107 -12.51 13.17 -5.52
C ILE A 107 -12.45 11.75 -4.93
N SER A 108 -11.67 11.52 -3.88
CA SER A 108 -11.60 10.22 -3.20
C SER A 108 -12.96 9.80 -2.65
N ASN A 109 -13.68 10.72 -2.00
CA ASN A 109 -15.03 10.46 -1.49
C ASN A 109 -16.05 10.24 -2.61
N ASN A 110 -15.87 10.85 -3.78
CA ASN A 110 -16.78 10.71 -4.92
C ASN A 110 -16.45 9.51 -5.81
N LYS A 111 -15.21 9.02 -5.81
CA LYS A 111 -14.80 7.84 -6.59
C LYS A 111 -15.53 6.56 -6.14
N ASP A 112 -15.98 6.52 -4.88
CA ASP A 112 -16.86 5.45 -4.40
C ASP A 112 -18.30 5.51 -4.96
N ASN A 113 -18.70 6.65 -5.54
CA ASN A 113 -20.04 6.90 -6.06
C ASN A 113 -20.18 6.69 -7.59
N THR A 114 -19.12 6.86 -8.38
CA THR A 114 -19.28 7.06 -9.85
C THR A 114 -19.27 5.80 -10.72
N THR A 115 -19.31 4.58 -10.19
CA THR A 115 -19.53 3.38 -11.03
C THR A 115 -20.02 2.16 -10.26
N ASN A 116 -20.86 2.38 -9.26
CA ASN A 116 -21.59 1.28 -8.64
C ASN A 116 -23.06 1.52 -8.97
N ASN A 117 -23.69 0.56 -9.66
CA ASN A 117 -25.15 0.49 -9.72
C ASN A 117 -25.65 0.24 -8.28
N ASN A 118 -25.65 1.31 -7.47
CA ASN A 118 -25.99 1.32 -6.05
C ASN A 118 -27.51 1.29 -5.83
N SER A 119 -28.30 1.18 -6.90
CA SER A 119 -29.73 0.90 -6.79
C SER A 119 -29.94 -0.62 -6.76
N SER A 120 -30.81 -1.07 -5.87
CA SER A 120 -31.28 -2.45 -5.95
C SER A 120 -32.05 -2.69 -7.26
N PHE A 121 -31.88 -3.86 -7.86
CA PHE A 121 -32.56 -4.22 -9.11
C PHE A 121 -33.07 -5.67 -9.06
N ASN A 122 -34.12 -5.95 -9.85
CA ASN A 122 -34.66 -7.29 -10.04
C ASN A 122 -34.08 -7.91 -11.31
N SER A 123 -33.90 -9.23 -11.33
CA SER A 123 -33.39 -9.96 -12.48
C SER A 123 -33.77 -11.44 -12.40
N VAL A 124 -33.83 -12.11 -13.55
CA VAL A 124 -34.13 -13.55 -13.64
C VAL A 124 -32.83 -14.37 -13.75
N ILE A 125 -32.77 -15.45 -12.98
CA ILE A 125 -31.65 -16.41 -13.05
C ILE A 125 -31.73 -17.24 -14.32
N VAL A 126 -30.72 -17.15 -15.18
CA VAL A 126 -30.58 -17.93 -16.41
C VAL A 126 -29.91 -19.29 -16.16
N SER A 127 -28.93 -19.34 -15.26
CA SER A 127 -28.25 -20.58 -14.90
C SER A 127 -27.75 -20.55 -13.46
N VAL A 128 -27.60 -21.74 -12.86
CA VAL A 128 -27.03 -21.95 -11.52
C VAL A 128 -26.03 -23.09 -11.61
N GLU A 129 -24.84 -22.88 -11.06
CA GLU A 129 -23.77 -23.86 -10.96
C GLU A 129 -23.25 -23.95 -9.53
N TYR A 130 -22.95 -25.15 -9.08
CA TYR A 130 -22.25 -25.38 -7.81
C TYR A 130 -20.83 -25.82 -8.11
N ARG A 131 -19.85 -24.95 -7.86
CA ARG A 131 -18.42 -25.23 -8.07
C ARG A 131 -17.62 -24.74 -6.87
N GLN A 132 -16.59 -25.51 -6.48
CA GLN A 132 -15.68 -25.14 -5.38
C GLN A 132 -16.45 -24.75 -4.09
N SER A 133 -17.50 -25.51 -3.77
CA SER A 133 -18.36 -25.28 -2.61
C SER A 133 -19.06 -23.91 -2.58
N LYS A 134 -19.23 -23.26 -3.74
CA LYS A 134 -19.91 -21.98 -3.89
C LYS A 134 -20.93 -22.06 -5.03
N PHE A 135 -22.07 -21.40 -4.84
CA PHE A 135 -23.08 -21.25 -5.88
C PHE A 135 -22.73 -20.06 -6.76
N ARG A 136 -22.62 -20.29 -8.06
CA ARG A 136 -22.49 -19.29 -9.11
C ARG A 136 -23.76 -19.26 -9.93
N PHE A 137 -24.22 -18.08 -10.31
CA PHE A 137 -25.42 -17.95 -11.12
C PHE A 137 -25.28 -16.80 -12.12
N LYS A 138 -25.90 -16.99 -13.27
CA LYS A 138 -25.95 -15.99 -14.34
C LYS A 138 -27.33 -15.35 -14.38
N LEU A 139 -27.34 -14.04 -14.54
CA LEU A 139 -28.54 -13.23 -14.68
C LEU A 139 -28.88 -12.99 -16.16
N ASP A 140 -30.14 -12.62 -16.43
CA ASP A 140 -30.65 -12.27 -17.76
C ASP A 140 -29.92 -11.09 -18.40
N ASN A 141 -29.48 -10.13 -17.59
CA ASN A 141 -28.65 -9.00 -17.99
C ASN A 141 -27.17 -9.39 -18.30
N GLY A 142 -26.85 -10.69 -18.27
CA GLY A 142 -25.53 -11.23 -18.58
C GLY A 142 -24.55 -11.28 -17.42
N GLN A 143 -24.84 -10.61 -16.29
CA GLN A 143 -23.94 -10.55 -15.14
C GLN A 143 -23.80 -11.92 -14.47
N ILE A 144 -22.61 -12.19 -13.93
CA ILE A 144 -22.30 -13.43 -13.23
C ILE A 144 -21.99 -13.13 -11.77
N TRP A 145 -22.72 -13.82 -10.89
CA TRP A 145 -22.69 -13.62 -9.46
C TRP A 145 -22.33 -14.91 -8.73
N GLN A 146 -21.74 -14.77 -7.53
CA GLN A 146 -21.41 -15.89 -6.66
C GLN A 146 -21.84 -15.60 -5.22
N LEU A 147 -22.52 -16.57 -4.60
CA LEU A 147 -22.81 -16.52 -3.18
C LEU A 147 -21.53 -16.72 -2.36
N THR A 148 -21.30 -15.86 -1.38
CA THR A 148 -20.14 -15.97 -0.47
C THR A 148 -20.44 -16.87 0.72
N ASP A 149 -21.70 -16.90 1.17
CA ASP A 149 -22.18 -17.75 2.26
C ASP A 149 -22.56 -19.17 1.79
N SER A 150 -23.01 -20.03 2.70
CA SER A 150 -23.59 -21.35 2.40
C SER A 150 -24.87 -21.21 1.57
N GLY A 151 -24.72 -21.21 0.25
CA GLY A 151 -25.81 -21.02 -0.70
C GLY A 151 -26.84 -22.16 -0.77
N ILE A 152 -26.64 -23.24 -0.01
CA ILE A 152 -27.57 -24.39 0.04
C ILE A 152 -28.96 -23.92 0.50
N ARG A 153 -29.01 -22.99 1.46
CA ARG A 153 -30.26 -22.41 1.97
C ARG A 153 -30.96 -21.51 0.94
N ALA A 154 -30.21 -20.90 0.01
CA ALA A 154 -30.77 -20.02 -1.00
C ALA A 154 -31.64 -20.77 -2.02
N ARG A 155 -31.42 -22.08 -2.21
CA ARG A 155 -32.19 -22.96 -3.11
C ARG A 155 -32.46 -22.31 -4.48
N LEU A 156 -31.42 -21.74 -5.08
CA LEU A 156 -31.52 -21.03 -6.35
C LEU A 156 -31.97 -21.96 -7.46
N LYS A 157 -32.91 -21.51 -8.29
CA LYS A 157 -33.42 -22.24 -9.45
C LYS A 157 -33.32 -21.39 -10.70
N LYS A 158 -33.11 -22.03 -11.85
CA LYS A 158 -33.25 -21.39 -13.16
C LYS A 158 -34.68 -20.87 -13.35
N GLY A 159 -34.82 -19.69 -13.93
CA GLY A 159 -36.10 -19.00 -14.15
C GLY A 159 -36.64 -18.26 -12.92
N GLN A 160 -35.94 -18.30 -11.79
CA GLN A 160 -36.35 -17.59 -10.58
C GLN A 160 -36.02 -16.10 -10.70
N THR A 161 -37.00 -15.24 -10.42
CA THR A 161 -36.78 -13.81 -10.19
C THR A 161 -36.17 -13.58 -8.81
N ILE A 162 -35.09 -12.81 -8.77
CA ILE A 162 -34.40 -12.41 -7.55
C ILE A 162 -34.21 -10.89 -7.53
N LYS A 163 -33.92 -10.35 -6.34
CA LYS A 163 -33.50 -8.96 -6.16
C LYS A 163 -32.05 -8.92 -5.72
N ILE A 164 -31.24 -8.08 -6.37
CA ILE A 164 -29.89 -7.75 -5.92
C ILE A 164 -29.96 -6.41 -5.18
N GLU A 165 -29.48 -6.38 -3.94
CA GLU A 165 -29.44 -5.20 -3.09
C GLU A 165 -28.00 -4.86 -2.71
N PRO A 166 -27.57 -3.60 -2.86
CA PRO A 166 -26.29 -3.16 -2.33
C PRO A 166 -26.32 -3.12 -0.81
N GLY A 167 -25.16 -3.35 -0.20
CA GLY A 167 -24.92 -3.19 1.23
C GLY A 167 -23.67 -2.36 1.49
N GLY A 168 -23.35 -2.15 2.77
CA GLY A 168 -22.14 -1.41 3.16
C GLY A 168 -20.85 -2.07 2.64
N MET A 169 -19.77 -1.29 2.55
CA MET A 169 -18.44 -1.76 2.15
C MET A 169 -18.42 -2.50 0.79
N ARG A 170 -19.15 -1.99 -0.21
CA ARG A 170 -19.23 -2.57 -1.56
C ARG A 170 -19.73 -4.03 -1.58
N SER A 171 -20.50 -4.41 -0.56
CA SER A 171 -21.12 -5.73 -0.52
C SER A 171 -22.43 -5.72 -1.28
N PHE A 172 -22.85 -6.89 -1.74
CA PHE A 172 -24.14 -7.09 -2.38
C PHE A 172 -24.86 -8.26 -1.74
N PHE A 173 -26.18 -8.25 -1.83
CA PHE A 173 -27.05 -9.28 -1.30
C PHE A 173 -28.04 -9.72 -2.37
N LEU A 174 -28.17 -11.04 -2.52
CA LEU A 174 -29.28 -11.65 -3.20
C LEU A 174 -30.43 -11.80 -2.20
N VAL A 175 -31.61 -11.30 -2.56
CA VAL A 175 -32.85 -11.48 -1.81
C VAL A 175 -33.81 -12.32 -2.64
N ASN A 176 -34.32 -13.38 -2.03
CA ASN A 176 -35.35 -14.23 -2.61
C ASN A 176 -36.32 -14.73 -1.53
N SER A 177 -37.26 -15.62 -1.90
CA SER A 177 -38.26 -16.17 -0.97
C SER A 177 -37.67 -17.01 0.18
N LYS A 178 -36.37 -17.37 0.13
CA LYS A 178 -35.67 -18.10 1.20
C LYS A 178 -34.89 -17.20 2.14
N GLY A 179 -34.75 -15.92 1.80
CA GLY A 179 -34.09 -14.92 2.63
C GLY A 179 -33.07 -14.10 1.85
N ARG A 180 -32.08 -13.59 2.60
CA ARG A 180 -31.07 -12.66 2.13
C ARG A 180 -29.68 -13.31 2.25
N PHE A 181 -28.93 -13.33 1.15
CA PHE A 181 -27.66 -14.03 1.04
C PHE A 181 -26.59 -13.10 0.46
N ARG A 182 -25.41 -13.07 1.06
CA ARG A 182 -24.32 -12.23 0.54
C ARG A 182 -23.81 -12.79 -0.80
N ALA A 183 -23.67 -11.91 -1.78
CA ALA A 183 -23.23 -12.21 -3.13
C ALA A 183 -22.10 -11.27 -3.55
N LYS A 184 -21.27 -11.73 -4.47
CA LYS A 184 -20.27 -10.91 -5.17
C LYS A 184 -20.43 -11.06 -6.67
N GLN A 185 -20.27 -9.96 -7.40
CA GLN A 185 -20.16 -10.01 -8.85
C GLN A 185 -18.76 -10.53 -9.23
N ILE A 186 -18.68 -11.40 -10.23
CA ILE A 186 -17.41 -11.99 -10.71
C ILE A 186 -17.10 -11.55 -12.14
N LYS A 187 -18.13 -11.33 -12.96
CA LYS A 187 -17.98 -10.93 -14.36
C LYS A 187 -19.18 -10.12 -14.84
#